data_AF-Q0WXI6-F1
#
_entry.id   AF-Q0WXI6-F1
#
_cell.length_a   1.000
_cell.length_b   1.000
_cell.length_c   1.000
_cell.angle_alpha   90.00
_cell.angle_beta   90.00
_cell.angle_gamma   90.00
#
_symmetry.space_group_name_H-M   'P 1'
#
loop_
_entity.id
_entity.type
_entity.pdbx_description
1 polymer ?
#
loop_
_entity_poly.entity_id
_entity_poly.type
_entity_poly.pdbx_seq_one_letter_code
_entity_poly.pdbx_strand_id
1 'polypeptide(L)'
;MEQEGPEYWERETQKAKGNEQIFRVNLRTLLSYYNQSAGGSHTIQVISGCEVGSDGRLLRGYQQFAYDGRDYIALNEDLKTWTAADMAAQITRRKWEQAGATEK
;
A
#
# COMPACT_ATOMS: atom_id res chain seq x y z
N MET A 1 11.06 -27.96 -6.64
CA MET A 1 11.28 -27.63 -8.05
C MET A 1 10.61 -26.29 -8.29
N GLU A 2 11.35 -25.28 -8.73
CA GLU A 2 10.79 -23.97 -9.08
C GLU A 2 9.97 -24.14 -10.36
N GLN A 3 8.66 -23.86 -10.28
CA GLN A 3 7.72 -24.07 -11.40
C GLN A 3 7.64 -22.86 -12.33
N GLU A 4 8.00 -21.67 -11.82
CA GLU A 4 7.87 -20.40 -12.55
C GLU A 4 9.06 -20.15 -13.49
N GLY A 5 8.76 -19.72 -14.71
CA GLY A 5 9.76 -19.38 -15.73
C GLY A 5 10.45 -18.04 -15.50
N PRO A 6 11.55 -17.75 -16.23
CA PRO A 6 12.30 -16.51 -16.08
C PRO A 6 11.47 -15.24 -16.37
N GLU A 7 10.46 -15.33 -17.24
CA GLU A 7 9.58 -14.21 -17.57
C GLU A 7 8.73 -13.76 -16.37
N TYR A 8 8.31 -14.70 -15.51
CA TYR A 8 7.60 -14.39 -14.27
C TYR A 8 8.50 -13.58 -13.34
N TRP A 9 9.72 -14.06 -13.11
CA TRP A 9 10.68 -13.42 -12.20
C TRP A 9 11.13 -12.04 -12.69
N GLU A 10 11.34 -11.88 -13.99
CA GLU A 10 11.67 -10.56 -14.56
C GLU A 10 10.53 -9.58 -14.31
N ARG A 11 9.27 -9.98 -14.57
CA ARG A 11 8.10 -9.13 -14.33
C ARG A 11 7.97 -8.73 -12.86
N GLU A 12 8.05 -9.69 -11.93
CA GLU A 12 7.91 -9.39 -10.51
C GLU A 12 9.09 -8.55 -9.98
N THR A 13 10.30 -8.75 -10.51
CA THR A 13 11.47 -7.91 -10.19
C THR A 13 11.28 -6.47 -10.64
N GLN A 14 10.76 -6.24 -11.86
CA GLN A 14 10.49 -4.89 -12.36
C GLN A 14 9.40 -4.19 -11.54
N LYS A 15 8.33 -4.93 -11.15
CA LYS A 15 7.32 -4.41 -10.22
C LYS A 15 7.93 -4.02 -8.88
N ALA A 16 8.80 -4.86 -8.32
CA ALA A 16 9.47 -4.59 -7.05
C ALA A 16 10.34 -3.33 -7.11
N LYS A 17 11.11 -3.13 -8.19
CA LYS A 17 11.89 -1.91 -8.43
C LYS A 17 11.00 -0.67 -8.57
N GLY A 18 9.86 -0.79 -9.24
CA GLY A 18 8.86 0.27 -9.31
C GLY A 18 8.32 0.64 -7.93
N ASN A 19 7.96 -0.36 -7.12
CA ASN A 19 7.50 -0.17 -5.74
C ASN A 19 8.57 0.49 -4.86
N GLU A 20 9.83 0.11 -5.00
CA GLU A 20 10.94 0.75 -4.26
C GLU A 20 10.96 2.27 -4.49
N GLN A 21 10.84 2.72 -5.74
CA GLN A 21 10.81 4.14 -6.07
C GLN A 21 9.55 4.83 -5.53
N ILE A 22 8.40 4.16 -5.59
CA ILE A 22 7.15 4.67 -5.01
C ILE A 22 7.30 4.86 -3.49
N PHE A 23 7.81 3.86 -2.76
CA PHE A 23 8.02 3.97 -1.31
C PHE A 23 9.03 5.05 -0.94
N ARG A 24 10.08 5.23 -1.73
CA ARG A 24 11.05 6.32 -1.55
C ARG A 24 10.40 7.70 -1.65
N VAL A 25 9.51 7.91 -2.63
CA VAL A 25 8.76 9.17 -2.79
C VAL A 25 7.73 9.33 -1.67
N ASN A 26 7.06 8.24 -1.28
CA ASN A 26 6.09 8.26 -0.19
C ASN A 26 6.74 8.64 1.15
N LEU A 27 7.93 8.12 1.47
CA LEU A 27 8.66 8.52 2.68
C LEU A 27 8.90 10.03 2.75
N ARG A 28 9.35 10.64 1.65
CA ARG A 28 9.54 12.10 1.57
C ARG A 28 8.22 12.87 1.71
N THR A 29 7.15 12.31 1.17
CA THR A 29 5.80 12.89 1.27
C THR A 29 5.30 12.86 2.71
N LEU A 30 5.47 11.73 3.40
CA LEU A 30 5.04 11.56 4.79
C LEU A 30 5.82 12.45 5.75
N LEU A 31 7.13 12.62 5.53
CA LEU A 31 7.93 13.61 6.28
C LEU A 31 7.28 15.01 6.21
N SER A 32 6.83 15.43 5.02
CA SER A 32 6.13 16.70 4.85
C SER A 32 4.76 16.72 5.51
N TYR A 33 3.99 15.62 5.46
CA TYR A 33 2.64 15.57 6.05
C TYR A 33 2.68 15.66 7.58
N TYR A 34 3.68 15.04 8.19
CA TYR A 34 3.86 15.02 9.64
C TYR A 34 4.80 16.12 10.16
N ASN A 35 5.28 17.03 9.30
CA ASN A 35 6.25 18.07 9.64
C ASN A 35 7.51 17.53 10.34
N GLN A 36 8.00 16.38 9.89
CA GLN A 36 9.17 15.70 10.43
C GLN A 36 10.47 16.20 9.76
N SER A 37 11.57 16.15 10.51
CA SER A 37 12.88 16.57 10.01
C SER A 37 13.55 15.49 9.15
N ALA A 38 14.46 15.90 8.26
CA ALA A 38 15.10 14.98 7.31
C ALA A 38 16.11 13.99 7.94
N GLY A 39 16.51 14.21 9.21
CA GLY A 39 17.54 13.39 9.88
C GLY A 39 17.00 12.17 10.60
N GLY A 40 15.68 11.99 10.70
CA GLY A 40 15.05 10.85 11.34
C GLY A 40 14.98 9.62 10.45
N SER A 41 15.05 8.43 11.06
CA SER A 41 14.69 7.17 10.38
C SER A 41 13.18 6.95 10.51
N HIS A 42 12.55 6.58 9.40
CA HIS A 42 11.11 6.37 9.32
C HIS A 42 10.79 5.10 8.55
N THR A 43 9.65 4.49 8.87
CA THR A 43 9.25 3.18 8.32
C THR A 43 7.87 3.27 7.70
N ILE A 44 7.73 2.80 6.45
CA ILE A 44 6.43 2.49 5.85
C ILE A 44 6.30 0.96 5.77
N GLN A 45 5.16 0.43 6.19
CA GLN A 45 4.84 -0.99 6.06
C GLN A 45 3.53 -1.14 5.28
N VAL A 46 3.43 -2.22 4.51
CA VAL A 46 2.22 -2.56 3.76
C VAL A 46 1.93 -4.03 3.91
N ILE A 47 0.66 -4.34 4.19
CA ILE A 47 0.12 -5.67 4.06
C ILE A 47 -0.91 -5.62 2.92
N SER A 48 -0.70 -6.44 1.89
CA SER A 48 -1.60 -6.56 0.75
C SER A 48 -1.79 -8.03 0.40
N GLY A 49 -3.03 -8.44 0.14
CA GLY A 49 -3.34 -9.83 -0.15
C GLY A 49 -4.83 -10.13 -0.14
N CYS A 50 -5.15 -11.42 -0.14
CA CYS A 50 -6.52 -11.91 -0.14
C CYS A 50 -6.65 -13.26 0.58
N GLU A 51 -7.85 -13.52 1.09
CA GLU A 51 -8.29 -14.81 1.59
C GLU A 51 -9.25 -15.44 0.58
N VAL A 52 -9.05 -16.72 0.30
CA VAL A 52 -9.88 -17.50 -0.62
C VAL A 52 -10.51 -18.70 0.10
N GLY A 53 -11.77 -18.97 -0.22
CA GLY A 53 -12.51 -20.11 0.31
C GLY A 53 -12.05 -21.43 -0.31
N SER A 54 -12.55 -22.55 0.24
CA SER A 54 -12.29 -23.89 -0.33
C SER A 54 -12.83 -24.05 -1.76
N ASP A 55 -13.82 -23.25 -2.15
CA ASP A 55 -14.37 -23.18 -3.51
C ASP A 55 -13.56 -22.26 -4.44
N GLY A 56 -12.45 -21.69 -3.96
CA GLY A 56 -11.57 -20.79 -4.70
C GLY A 56 -12.11 -19.37 -4.86
N ARG A 57 -13.25 -19.03 -4.25
CA ARG A 57 -13.83 -17.68 -4.34
C ARG A 57 -13.18 -16.74 -3.34
N LEU A 58 -13.07 -15.48 -3.72
CA LEU A 58 -12.58 -14.40 -2.86
C LEU A 58 -13.52 -14.23 -1.65
N LEU A 59 -12.96 -14.35 -0.45
CA LEU A 59 -13.67 -14.06 0.80
C LEU A 59 -13.35 -12.66 1.31
N ARG A 60 -12.09 -12.26 1.24
CA ARG A 60 -11.62 -10.98 1.75
C ARG A 60 -10.41 -10.49 0.96
N GLY A 61 -10.42 -9.22 0.59
CA GLY A 61 -9.21 -8.50 0.16
C GLY A 61 -8.74 -7.58 1.27
N TYR A 62 -7.43 -7.34 1.33
CA TYR A 62 -6.88 -6.36 2.27
C TYR A 62 -5.71 -5.61 1.63
N GLN A 63 -5.67 -4.31 1.91
CA GLN A 63 -4.53 -3.45 1.61
C GLN A 63 -4.44 -2.39 2.70
N GLN A 64 -3.41 -2.51 3.55
CA GLN A 64 -3.25 -1.69 4.75
C GLN A 64 -1.84 -1.15 4.81
N PHE A 65 -1.73 0.13 5.16
CA PHE A 65 -0.46 0.84 5.30
C PHE A 65 -0.29 1.29 6.74
N ALA A 66 0.95 1.19 7.23
CA ALA A 66 1.37 1.76 8.51
C ALA A 66 2.58 2.67 8.30
N TYR A 67 2.68 3.71 9.14
CA TYR A 67 3.81 4.63 9.19
C TYR A 67 4.34 4.71 10.61
N ASP A 68 5.66 4.51 10.77
CA ASP A 68 6.35 4.45 12.07
C ASP A 68 5.67 3.50 13.08
N GLY A 69 5.20 2.35 12.58
CA GLY A 69 4.57 1.28 13.36
C GLY A 69 3.12 1.55 13.78
N ARG A 70 2.48 2.60 13.25
CA ARG A 70 1.08 2.94 13.52
C ARG A 70 0.25 2.88 12.25
N ASP A 71 -1.02 2.51 12.38
CA ASP A 71 -1.95 2.51 11.26
C ASP A 71 -1.97 3.87 10.57
N TYR A 72 -1.93 3.85 9.23
CA TYR A 72 -1.94 5.05 8.40
C TYR A 72 -3.22 5.11 7.56
N ILE A 73 -3.39 4.18 6.62
CA ILE A 73 -4.59 4.09 5.78
C ILE A 73 -4.87 2.63 5.40
N ALA A 74 -6.14 2.24 5.39
CA ALA A 74 -6.58 0.88 5.10
C ALA A 74 -7.76 0.86 4.13
N LEU A 75 -7.74 -0.08 3.18
CA LEU A 75 -8.88 -0.38 2.32
C LEU A 75 -9.96 -1.09 3.14
N ASN A 76 -11.19 -0.60 3.06
CA ASN A 76 -12.32 -1.20 3.75
C ASN A 76 -12.73 -2.53 3.09
N GLU A 77 -13.52 -3.33 3.80
CA GLU A 77 -13.97 -4.64 3.33
C GLU A 77 -14.85 -4.56 2.08
N ASP A 78 -15.42 -3.40 1.79
CA ASP A 78 -16.15 -3.13 0.54
C ASP A 78 -15.25 -3.01 -0.69
N LEU A 79 -13.91 -3.00 -0.49
CA LEU A 79 -12.86 -2.83 -1.49
C LEU A 79 -12.97 -1.53 -2.32
N LYS A 80 -13.73 -0.56 -1.83
CA LYS A 80 -14.07 0.68 -2.53
C LYS A 80 -13.69 1.92 -1.76
N THR A 81 -13.84 1.86 -0.44
CA THR A 81 -13.62 3.02 0.44
C THR A 81 -12.39 2.81 1.31
N TRP A 82 -11.83 3.93 1.80
CA TRP A 82 -10.62 3.92 2.62
C TRP A 82 -10.88 4.50 4.00
N THR A 83 -10.34 3.84 5.02
CA THR A 83 -10.26 4.37 6.39
C THR A 83 -8.87 4.96 6.61
N ALA A 84 -8.82 6.26 6.95
CA ALA A 84 -7.60 6.98 7.29
C ALA A 84 -7.49 7.14 8.81
N ALA A 85 -6.33 6.83 9.38
CA ALA A 85 -6.12 6.80 10.81
C ALA A 85 -5.98 8.19 11.46
N ASP A 86 -5.47 9.17 10.71
CA ASP A 86 -5.25 10.53 11.20
C ASP A 86 -5.41 11.60 10.10
N MET A 87 -5.20 12.87 10.46
CA MET A 87 -5.34 14.02 9.56
C MET A 87 -4.33 14.03 8.41
N ALA A 88 -3.15 13.45 8.58
CA ALA A 88 -2.17 13.33 7.50
C ALA A 88 -2.64 12.26 6.49
N ALA A 89 -3.10 11.11 6.97
CA ALA A 89 -3.67 10.05 6.14
C ALA A 89 -4.92 10.50 5.36
N GLN A 90 -5.70 11.45 5.88
CA GLN A 90 -6.81 12.07 5.15
C GLN A 90 -6.36 12.74 3.84
N ILE A 91 -5.13 13.25 3.78
CA ILE A 91 -4.58 13.85 2.55
C ILE A 91 -4.36 12.75 1.50
N THR A 92 -3.78 11.60 1.89
CA THR A 92 -3.64 10.43 1.01
C THR A 92 -4.99 9.92 0.55
N ARG A 93 -5.97 9.80 1.46
CA ARG A 93 -7.32 9.34 1.14
C ARG A 93 -7.94 10.14 -0.01
N ARG A 94 -7.96 11.48 0.12
CA ARG A 94 -8.53 12.38 -0.90
C ARG A 94 -7.83 12.23 -2.25
N LYS A 95 -6.50 12.09 -2.26
CA LYS A 95 -5.75 11.87 -3.50
C LYS A 95 -6.12 10.55 -4.16
N TRP A 96 -6.29 9.48 -3.39
CA TRP A 96 -6.62 8.15 -3.90
C TRP A 96 -8.07 8.06 -4.40
N GLU A 97 -9.00 8.69 -3.69
CA GLU A 97 -10.40 8.84 -4.13
C GLU A 97 -10.48 9.60 -5.47
N GLN A 98 -9.73 10.71 -5.61
CA GLN A 98 -9.69 11.48 -6.86
C GLN A 98 -9.04 10.72 -8.02
N ALA A 99 -8.09 9.83 -7.73
CA ALA A 99 -7.39 9.04 -8.74
C ALA A 99 -8.14 7.74 -9.12
N GLY A 100 -9.28 7.43 -8.50
CA GLY A 100 -10.00 6.17 -8.71
C GLY A 100 -9.18 4.95 -8.27
N ALA A 101 -8.36 5.08 -7.22
CA ALA A 101 -7.44 4.03 -6.77
C ALA A 101 -8.15 2.77 -6.21
N THR A 102 -9.48 2.75 -6.20
CA THR A 102 -10.33 1.62 -5.78
C THR A 102 -11.34 1.19 -6.83
N GLU A 103 -11.31 1.78 -8.03
CA GLU A 103 -12.23 1.43 -9.11
C GLU A 103 -11.46 0.92 -10.33
N LYS A 104 -11.46 -0.41 -10.50
CA LYS A 104 -11.38 -1.07 -11.82
C LYS A 104 -12.28 -2.30 -11.85
#